data_AF-A0A343TLD3-F1
#
_entry.id   AF-A0A343TLD3-F1
#
_cell.length_a   1.000
_cell.length_b   1.000
_cell.length_c   1.000
_cell.angle_alpha   90.00
_cell.angle_beta   90.00
_cell.angle_gamma   90.00
#
_symmetry.space_group_name_H-M   'P 1'
#
loop_
_entity.id
_entity.type
_entity.pdbx_description
1 polymer ?
#
loop_
_entity_poly.entity_id
_entity_poly.type
_entity_poly.pdbx_seq_one_letter_code
_entity_poly.pdbx_strand_id
1 'polypeptide(L)'
;MDGLGALYLDLDPVGPDLVASGVGDRYAVTVIPVPFVTSPIRISRSFELIRPCRCGCWATEWGAFIKDEHVRFAMFDNREEQGRSPAHGIALDCLEAGIRAAHPGSVTGSAVSRSGSQLQVGPSAVDDTIETIDLSGYDRILVVGGGKAAVAVAAQLEEILGHRLSGGVIVTDRDHRGKTEGSEGTFDSPGGTSEDTELDGHDLQRVEVRYGSHPVPDEAGVAGARELLDLVTAADENTLVLGVITGGGSALLPAPAEGVTLSDLRETTNALLAAGATIHEINAVRKHLSAVKGGRLAEAATPARVVGLVVSDVVGNDLDVIASGPFVPDPTTYADASDVLDRYDLAVPESVRGRLERGAAGEISETPKPGESAFDRVTTHVLADGYTAADAARNRAEVEGYETILLSSRIRGESREAAKTFVAIGEEIAATGDPVSPPAVVVSGGETTVTITGDGRGGPNQEFALAAAGELADGGPKSIVVAAADTDGFDGPTDAAGGIVDPNAISRAAVMKALADNDAYDALNERDLLLKTGKTGTNVNDLRVLVVDE
;
A
#
# COMPACT_ATOMS: atom_id res chain seq x y z
N MET A 1 11.85 -21.84 -54.75
CA MET A 1 10.49 -22.39 -54.92
C MET A 1 9.89 -22.45 -53.54
N ASP A 2 8.82 -21.67 -53.39
CA ASP A 2 7.73 -21.71 -52.41
C ASP A 2 8.10 -21.57 -50.92
N GLY A 3 7.66 -20.59 -50.14
CA GLY A 3 6.60 -19.60 -50.31
C GLY A 3 6.01 -19.31 -48.92
N LEU A 4 6.59 -18.36 -48.18
CA LEU A 4 6.06 -17.87 -46.90
C LEU A 4 5.33 -16.55 -47.17
N GLY A 5 4.01 -16.59 -47.25
CA GLY A 5 3.15 -15.41 -47.34
C GLY A 5 2.92 -14.81 -45.95
N ALA A 6 3.19 -13.52 -45.82
CA ALA A 6 2.81 -12.71 -44.66
C ALA A 6 1.38 -12.17 -44.86
N LEU A 7 0.56 -12.25 -43.81
CA LEU A 7 -0.79 -11.66 -43.75
C LEU A 7 -0.67 -10.32 -43.00
N TYR A 8 -1.04 -9.21 -43.63
CA TYR A 8 -1.27 -7.92 -42.96
C TYR A 8 -2.78 -7.66 -42.95
N LEU A 9 -3.33 -7.33 -41.77
CA LEU A 9 -4.69 -6.81 -41.58
C LEU A 9 -4.57 -5.32 -41.32
N ASP A 10 -5.10 -4.54 -42.26
CA ASP A 10 -5.29 -3.08 -42.16
C ASP A 10 -6.80 -2.88 -41.98
N LEU A 11 -7.22 -2.17 -40.94
CA LEU A 11 -8.62 -1.87 -40.65
C LEU A 11 -8.81 -0.36 -40.62
N ASP A 12 -9.29 0.19 -41.73
CA ASP A 12 -9.93 1.50 -41.79
C ASP A 12 -11.47 1.35 -41.79
N PRO A 13 -12.22 2.34 -41.30
CA PRO A 13 -13.61 2.17 -40.88
C PRO A 13 -14.61 2.26 -42.05
N VAL A 14 -15.61 1.37 -42.07
CA VAL A 14 -16.80 1.52 -42.92
C VAL A 14 -18.02 1.71 -42.03
N GLY A 15 -18.73 2.81 -42.28
CA GLY A 15 -19.89 3.30 -41.55
C GLY A 15 -21.17 2.46 -41.69
N PRO A 16 -22.30 2.98 -41.18
CA PRO A 16 -23.41 2.19 -40.66
C PRO A 16 -24.40 1.80 -41.76
N ASP A 17 -24.81 0.53 -41.78
CA ASP A 17 -26.14 0.05 -42.17
C ASP A 17 -26.07 -1.47 -42.42
N LEU A 18 -26.62 -2.29 -41.52
CA LEU A 18 -27.45 -3.46 -41.87
C LEU A 18 -27.92 -4.22 -40.62
N VAL A 19 -29.25 -4.34 -40.52
CA VAL A 19 -30.01 -5.04 -39.48
C VAL A 19 -30.09 -6.55 -39.76
N ALA A 20 -29.94 -7.31 -38.67
CA ALA A 20 -30.09 -8.74 -38.38
C ALA A 20 -30.85 -9.70 -39.33
N SER A 21 -30.32 -10.94 -39.46
CA SER A 21 -31.05 -12.20 -39.16
C SER A 21 -30.17 -13.47 -39.22
N GLY A 22 -30.13 -14.23 -38.12
CA GLY A 22 -30.31 -15.70 -38.07
C GLY A 22 -29.25 -16.71 -38.58
N VAL A 23 -28.51 -17.30 -37.62
CA VAL A 23 -28.09 -18.72 -37.46
C VAL A 23 -27.48 -19.50 -38.66
N GLY A 24 -26.22 -19.92 -38.50
CA GLY A 24 -25.67 -21.13 -39.14
C GLY A 24 -24.19 -21.03 -39.53
N ASP A 25 -23.33 -21.73 -38.79
CA ASP A 25 -21.89 -21.86 -39.06
C ASP A 25 -21.57 -22.32 -40.49
N ARG A 26 -20.67 -21.58 -41.16
CA ARG A 26 -19.62 -22.00 -42.13
C ARG A 26 -19.13 -20.79 -42.94
N TYR A 27 -17.91 -20.31 -42.68
CA TYR A 27 -17.25 -19.34 -43.58
C TYR A 27 -16.48 -20.06 -44.68
N ALA A 28 -16.75 -19.68 -45.94
CA ALA A 28 -15.94 -20.04 -47.10
C ALA A 28 -14.98 -18.88 -47.42
N VAL A 29 -13.69 -19.17 -47.57
CA VAL A 29 -12.67 -18.18 -47.95
C VAL A 29 -12.51 -18.21 -49.48
N THR A 30 -12.81 -17.08 -50.13
CA THR A 30 -12.55 -16.86 -51.56
C THR A 30 -11.37 -15.91 -51.71
N VAL A 31 -10.31 -16.35 -52.39
CA VAL A 31 -9.09 -15.54 -52.67
C VAL A 31 -9.21 -14.93 -54.07
N ILE A 32 -9.04 -13.61 -54.19
CA ILE A 32 -8.96 -12.90 -55.48
C ILE A 32 -7.62 -12.12 -55.54
N PRO A 33 -6.78 -12.28 -56.57
CA PRO A 33 -5.50 -11.58 -56.69
C PRO A 33 -5.62 -10.26 -57.48
N VAL A 34 -4.91 -9.21 -57.05
CA VAL A 34 -4.80 -7.92 -57.78
C VAL A 34 -3.33 -7.43 -57.75
N PRO A 35 -2.78 -6.81 -58.81
CA PRO A 35 -1.34 -6.68 -59.00
C PRO A 35 -0.72 -5.35 -58.52
N PHE A 36 0.60 -5.42 -58.26
CA PHE A 36 1.55 -4.39 -57.81
C PHE A 36 1.52 -3.03 -58.53
N VAL A 37 1.71 -1.94 -57.75
CA VAL A 37 2.33 -0.68 -58.21
C VAL A 37 3.25 -0.10 -57.11
N THR A 38 4.33 0.53 -57.59
CA THR A 38 5.61 0.93 -56.98
C THR A 38 5.65 2.33 -56.34
N SER A 39 6.40 2.53 -55.23
CA SER A 39 7.49 3.55 -55.04
C SER A 39 7.84 3.83 -53.55
N PRO A 40 9.04 4.35 -53.21
CA PRO A 40 9.76 4.04 -51.96
C PRO A 40 9.97 5.23 -50.99
N ILE A 41 10.07 4.97 -49.67
CA ILE A 41 10.69 5.90 -48.71
C ILE A 41 11.69 5.15 -47.79
N ARG A 42 12.80 5.84 -47.53
CA ARG A 42 14.11 5.39 -47.02
C ARG A 42 14.10 4.78 -45.61
N ILE A 43 14.90 3.72 -45.45
CA ILE A 43 15.33 3.14 -44.17
C ILE A 43 16.76 3.62 -43.86
N SER A 44 17.02 4.04 -42.62
CA SER A 44 18.37 4.08 -42.04
C SER A 44 18.49 3.08 -40.88
N ARG A 45 19.17 1.98 -41.21
CA ARG A 45 19.97 0.97 -40.45
C ARG A 45 19.80 0.84 -38.91
N SER A 46 19.41 -0.32 -38.36
CA SER A 46 20.13 -1.63 -38.18
C SER A 46 20.98 -1.66 -36.91
N PHE A 47 21.06 -2.68 -36.04
CA PHE A 47 20.45 -4.02 -35.88
C PHE A 47 20.97 -4.54 -34.51
N GLU A 48 20.16 -5.16 -33.65
CA GLU A 48 20.61 -6.27 -32.78
C GLU A 48 19.44 -7.12 -32.22
N LEU A 49 19.39 -8.35 -32.72
CA LEU A 49 18.91 -9.66 -32.22
C LEU A 49 17.74 -9.84 -31.20
N ILE A 50 16.59 -10.29 -31.76
CA ILE A 50 15.68 -11.42 -31.41
C ILE A 50 14.98 -11.51 -30.01
N ARG A 51 13.73 -10.96 -30.00
CA ARG A 51 12.39 -11.43 -29.47
C ARG A 51 12.06 -11.48 -27.95
N PRO A 52 10.76 -11.29 -27.54
CA PRO A 52 9.53 -11.19 -28.37
C PRO A 52 8.64 -9.92 -28.23
N CYS A 53 8.17 -9.49 -29.41
CA CYS A 53 6.90 -8.88 -29.85
C CYS A 53 6.00 -8.02 -28.92
N ARG A 54 5.99 -6.71 -29.23
CA ARG A 54 4.86 -5.78 -29.12
C ARG A 54 3.80 -6.05 -30.20
N CYS A 55 2.91 -7.00 -29.97
CA CYS A 55 1.57 -7.00 -30.56
C CYS A 55 0.64 -7.81 -29.65
N GLY A 56 -0.32 -7.11 -29.02
CA GLY A 56 -1.29 -7.67 -28.08
C GLY A 56 -2.25 -8.65 -28.74
N CYS A 57 -1.81 -9.90 -28.89
CA CYS A 57 -2.64 -11.04 -29.25
C CYS A 57 -2.45 -12.17 -28.24
N TRP A 58 -2.99 -11.99 -27.04
CA TRP A 58 -3.56 -13.06 -26.22
C TRP A 58 -4.93 -12.58 -25.73
N ALA A 59 -5.84 -12.36 -26.67
CA ALA A 59 -7.22 -12.00 -26.39
C ALA A 59 -8.14 -12.76 -27.36
N THR A 60 -8.08 -14.10 -27.36
CA THR A 60 -9.12 -14.91 -28.02
C THR A 60 -9.36 -16.31 -27.46
N GLU A 61 -8.79 -16.67 -26.30
CA GLU A 61 -9.18 -17.90 -25.56
C GLU A 61 -9.34 -17.73 -24.04
N TRP A 62 -9.49 -16.49 -23.55
CA TRP A 62 -9.93 -16.19 -22.17
C TRP A 62 -11.33 -15.52 -22.09
N GLY A 63 -12.01 -15.37 -23.24
CA GLY A 63 -13.32 -14.71 -23.35
C GLY A 63 -14.54 -15.60 -23.06
N ALA A 64 -14.36 -16.79 -22.50
CA ALA A 64 -15.45 -17.73 -22.21
C ALA A 64 -15.51 -18.22 -20.74
N PHE A 65 -14.78 -17.58 -19.82
CA PHE A 65 -14.81 -17.89 -18.38
C PHE A 65 -15.12 -16.69 -17.48
N ILE A 66 -15.76 -15.65 -18.03
CA ILE A 66 -16.42 -14.59 -17.24
C ILE A 66 -17.88 -14.50 -17.67
N LYS A 67 -18.61 -15.57 -17.38
CA LYS A 67 -20.06 -15.58 -17.23
C LYS A 67 -20.36 -16.42 -16.00
N ASP A 68 -19.88 -15.94 -14.87
CA ASP A 68 -20.52 -16.26 -13.60
C ASP A 68 -20.95 -14.94 -12.99
N GLU A 69 -22.25 -14.81 -12.75
CA GLU A 69 -22.87 -13.71 -12.04
C GLU A 69 -22.33 -13.73 -10.62
N HIS A 70 -21.27 -12.99 -10.36
CA HIS A 70 -20.86 -12.63 -9.00
C HIS A 70 -21.26 -11.19 -8.78
N VAL A 71 -22.14 -11.00 -7.80
CA VAL A 71 -22.44 -9.72 -7.18
C VAL A 71 -21.12 -8.96 -7.02
N ARG A 72 -20.92 -7.89 -7.82
CA ARG A 72 -19.84 -6.94 -7.55
C ARG A 72 -20.19 -6.27 -6.23
N PHE A 73 -19.63 -6.75 -5.13
CA PHE A 73 -19.59 -5.95 -3.91
C PHE A 73 -18.79 -4.70 -4.26
N ALA A 74 -19.50 -3.58 -4.39
CA ALA A 74 -18.88 -2.27 -4.53
C ALA A 74 -18.00 -2.04 -3.31
N MET A 75 -16.77 -1.57 -3.51
CA MET A 75 -15.86 -1.30 -2.39
C MET A 75 -16.39 -0.20 -1.48
N PHE A 76 -17.11 0.76 -2.04
CA PHE A 76 -17.79 1.80 -1.27
C PHE A 76 -19.22 1.35 -0.96
N ASP A 77 -19.54 1.21 0.33
CA ASP A 77 -20.87 0.82 0.82
C ASP A 77 -21.95 1.80 0.32
N ASN A 78 -21.59 3.07 0.20
CA ASN A 78 -22.45 4.14 -0.26
C ASN A 78 -22.20 4.55 -1.71
N ARG A 79 -21.68 3.64 -2.55
CA ARG A 79 -21.35 3.92 -3.96
C ARG A 79 -22.50 4.55 -4.76
N GLU A 80 -23.72 4.01 -4.63
CA GLU A 80 -24.89 4.51 -5.37
C GLU A 80 -25.27 5.94 -4.97
N GLU A 81 -25.10 6.29 -3.69
CA GLU A 81 -25.39 7.62 -3.15
C GLU A 81 -24.35 8.66 -3.58
N GLN A 82 -23.09 8.22 -3.73
CA GLN A 82 -21.97 9.08 -4.14
C GLN A 82 -21.81 9.20 -5.65
N GLY A 83 -22.29 8.22 -6.44
CA GLY A 83 -22.22 8.19 -7.90
C GLY A 83 -23.19 9.15 -8.61
N ARG A 84 -23.23 10.43 -8.18
CA ARG A 84 -24.23 11.43 -8.57
C ARG A 84 -24.11 11.92 -10.02
N SER A 85 -22.94 11.75 -10.63
CA SER A 85 -22.66 12.08 -12.03
C SER A 85 -21.61 11.12 -12.61
N PRO A 86 -21.40 11.10 -13.94
CA PRO A 86 -20.28 10.36 -14.55
C PRO A 86 -18.92 10.69 -13.93
N ALA A 87 -18.66 11.98 -13.64
CA ALA A 87 -17.43 12.43 -12.98
C ALA A 87 -17.27 11.86 -11.56
N HIS A 88 -18.35 11.74 -10.77
CA HIS A 88 -18.29 11.02 -9.50
C HIS A 88 -18.04 9.53 -9.70
N GLY A 89 -18.69 8.94 -10.70
CA GLY A 89 -18.54 7.54 -11.07
C GLY A 89 -17.08 7.17 -11.35
N ILE A 90 -16.39 7.96 -12.17
CA ILE A 90 -14.98 7.74 -12.51
C ILE A 90 -14.04 8.02 -11.33
N ALA A 91 -14.32 9.04 -10.51
CA ALA A 91 -13.52 9.31 -9.31
C ALA A 91 -13.51 8.10 -8.37
N LEU A 92 -14.69 7.54 -8.12
CA LEU A 92 -14.87 6.35 -7.28
C LEU A 92 -14.26 5.09 -7.91
N ASP A 93 -14.40 4.91 -9.23
CA ASP A 93 -13.75 3.80 -9.94
C ASP A 93 -12.22 3.86 -9.84
N CYS A 94 -11.64 5.06 -9.93
CA CYS A 94 -10.20 5.28 -9.79
C CYS A 94 -9.73 4.96 -8.37
N LEU A 95 -10.45 5.43 -7.35
CA LEU A 95 -10.14 5.09 -5.96
C LEU A 95 -10.23 3.57 -5.72
N GLU A 96 -11.31 2.93 -6.17
CA GLU A 96 -11.50 1.48 -6.04
C GLU A 96 -10.40 0.69 -6.76
N ALA A 97 -10.04 1.09 -7.98
CA ALA A 97 -8.96 0.46 -8.72
C ALA A 97 -7.61 0.58 -8.00
N GLY A 98 -7.31 1.77 -7.46
CA GLY A 98 -6.09 2.01 -6.70
C GLY A 98 -5.99 1.16 -5.44
N ILE A 99 -7.04 1.15 -4.61
CA ILE A 99 -7.08 0.38 -3.37
C ILE A 99 -6.98 -1.13 -3.67
N ARG A 100 -7.74 -1.64 -4.65
CA ARG A 100 -7.69 -3.06 -5.03
C ARG A 100 -6.31 -3.47 -5.57
N ALA A 101 -5.66 -2.62 -6.37
CA ALA A 101 -4.36 -2.92 -6.94
C ALA A 101 -3.25 -3.01 -5.88
N ALA A 102 -3.39 -2.31 -4.76
CA ALA A 102 -2.45 -2.38 -3.64
C ALA A 102 -2.81 -3.47 -2.61
N HIS A 103 -3.81 -4.32 -2.87
CA HIS A 103 -4.20 -5.35 -1.91
C HIS A 103 -3.07 -6.38 -1.71
N PRO A 104 -2.60 -6.64 -0.46
CA PRO A 104 -1.41 -7.44 -0.17
C PRO A 104 -1.44 -8.85 -0.78
N GLY A 105 -2.59 -9.53 -0.74
CA GLY A 105 -2.74 -10.85 -1.37
C GLY A 105 -2.57 -10.78 -2.90
N SER A 106 -3.19 -9.79 -3.54
CA SER A 106 -3.16 -9.63 -5.00
C SER A 106 -1.78 -9.26 -5.53
N VAL A 107 -1.08 -8.36 -4.83
CA VAL A 107 0.29 -7.96 -5.20
C VAL A 107 1.29 -9.08 -4.93
N THR A 108 1.10 -9.84 -3.84
CA THR A 108 1.92 -11.04 -3.58
C THR A 108 1.71 -12.09 -4.66
N GLY A 109 0.48 -12.34 -5.11
CA GLY A 109 0.17 -13.32 -6.16
C GLY A 109 0.70 -12.91 -7.53
N SER A 110 0.90 -11.61 -7.75
CA SER A 110 1.44 -11.05 -8.99
C SER A 110 2.97 -11.01 -8.98
N ALA A 111 3.59 -10.69 -7.84
CA ALA A 111 5.03 -10.57 -7.70
C ALA A 111 5.72 -11.90 -7.34
N VAL A 112 5.02 -12.87 -6.75
CA VAL A 112 5.59 -14.14 -6.34
C VAL A 112 4.93 -15.28 -7.10
N SER A 113 5.74 -16.11 -7.75
CA SER A 113 5.25 -17.29 -8.45
C SER A 113 6.20 -18.47 -8.30
N ARG A 114 5.66 -19.69 -8.40
CA ARG A 114 6.45 -20.93 -8.30
C ARG A 114 6.16 -21.85 -9.47
N SER A 115 7.23 -22.28 -10.16
CA SER A 115 7.19 -23.30 -11.20
C SER A 115 8.16 -24.43 -10.87
N GLY A 116 7.63 -25.58 -10.46
CA GLY A 116 8.45 -26.68 -9.99
C GLY A 116 9.26 -26.29 -8.74
N SER A 117 10.59 -26.39 -8.81
CA SER A 117 11.48 -25.94 -7.73
C SER A 117 11.87 -24.47 -7.83
N GLN A 118 11.51 -23.75 -8.88
CA GLN A 118 11.90 -22.36 -9.06
C GLN A 118 10.85 -21.43 -8.44
N LEU A 119 11.26 -20.63 -7.47
CA LEU A 119 10.50 -19.49 -6.94
C LEU A 119 10.99 -18.22 -7.62
N GLN A 120 10.07 -17.44 -8.15
CA GLN A 120 10.32 -16.11 -8.69
C GLN A 120 9.71 -15.07 -7.75
N VAL A 121 10.47 -14.01 -7.47
CA VAL A 121 10.06 -12.86 -6.67
C VAL A 121 10.37 -11.60 -7.47
N GLY A 122 9.36 -10.77 -7.68
CA GLY A 122 9.40 -9.59 -8.53
C GLY A 122 8.61 -9.76 -9.84
N PRO A 123 8.36 -8.68 -10.60
CA PRO A 123 8.87 -7.32 -10.40
C PRO A 123 8.35 -6.66 -9.12
N SER A 124 9.15 -5.74 -8.59
CA SER A 124 8.87 -4.95 -7.39
C SER A 124 8.15 -3.65 -7.78
N ALA A 125 7.49 -3.00 -6.84
CA ALA A 125 6.90 -1.68 -7.02
C ALA A 125 7.95 -0.58 -7.33
N VAL A 126 9.22 -0.83 -6.99
CA VAL A 126 10.31 0.12 -7.19
C VAL A 126 11.26 -0.21 -8.34
N ASP A 127 11.25 -1.44 -8.84
CA ASP A 127 12.09 -1.88 -9.96
C ASP A 127 11.56 -3.15 -10.67
N ASP A 128 12.00 -3.35 -11.91
CA ASP A 128 11.63 -4.50 -12.73
C ASP A 128 12.48 -5.76 -12.44
N THR A 129 13.17 -5.83 -11.30
CA THR A 129 14.06 -6.97 -11.03
C THR A 129 13.25 -8.22 -10.66
N ILE A 130 13.68 -9.37 -11.18
CA ILE A 130 13.09 -10.67 -10.85
C ILE A 130 14.19 -11.54 -10.25
N GLU A 131 14.06 -11.83 -8.96
CA GLU A 131 14.91 -12.77 -8.26
C GLU A 131 14.38 -14.19 -8.48
N THR A 132 15.27 -15.10 -8.91
CA THR A 132 14.94 -16.53 -9.10
C THR A 132 15.71 -17.36 -8.08
N ILE A 133 14.99 -18.22 -7.35
CA ILE A 133 15.51 -19.03 -6.25
C ILE A 133 15.16 -20.50 -6.51
N ASP A 134 16.17 -21.37 -6.56
CA ASP A 134 15.97 -22.81 -6.63
C ASP A 134 15.69 -23.37 -5.23
N LEU A 135 14.42 -23.70 -4.98
CA LEU A 135 13.91 -24.26 -3.73
C LEU A 135 14.41 -25.68 -3.44
N SER A 136 15.08 -26.34 -4.40
CA SER A 136 15.69 -27.65 -4.16
C SER A 136 16.94 -27.58 -3.27
N GLY A 137 17.55 -26.38 -3.15
CA GLY A 137 18.67 -26.12 -2.26
C GLY A 137 18.29 -25.87 -0.80
N TYR A 138 17.01 -25.96 -0.45
CA TYR A 138 16.51 -25.68 0.89
C TYR A 138 15.67 -26.83 1.44
N ASP A 139 15.99 -27.23 2.66
CA ASP A 139 15.23 -28.24 3.41
C ASP A 139 13.98 -27.62 4.04
N ARG A 140 14.09 -26.35 4.47
CA ARG A 140 13.02 -25.61 5.14
C ARG A 140 12.73 -24.29 4.43
N ILE A 141 11.44 -23.98 4.31
CA ILE A 141 10.97 -22.65 3.88
C ILE A 141 10.07 -22.11 5.00
N LEU A 142 10.39 -20.93 5.50
CA LEU A 142 9.68 -20.28 6.60
C LEU A 142 9.09 -18.95 6.14
N VAL A 143 7.88 -18.63 6.61
CA VAL A 143 7.29 -17.28 6.48
C VAL A 143 7.30 -16.63 7.86
N VAL A 144 7.97 -15.49 7.99
CA VAL A 144 8.09 -14.78 9.27
C VAL A 144 7.87 -13.31 9.10
N GLY A 145 7.21 -12.65 10.04
CA GLY A 145 7.13 -11.18 10.01
C GLY A 145 5.92 -10.61 10.73
N GLY A 146 5.46 -9.44 10.29
CA GLY A 146 4.33 -8.79 10.93
C GLY A 146 3.93 -7.45 10.33
N GLY A 147 2.80 -6.96 10.83
CA GLY A 147 2.10 -5.77 10.33
C GLY A 147 0.62 -6.08 10.05
N LYS A 148 -0.20 -5.03 9.88
CA LYS A 148 -1.67 -5.12 9.75
C LYS A 148 -2.13 -6.05 8.62
N ALA A 149 -1.34 -6.14 7.56
CA ALA A 149 -1.65 -6.86 6.32
C ALA A 149 -0.83 -8.15 6.14
N ALA A 150 -0.05 -8.56 7.15
CA ALA A 150 0.87 -9.69 7.03
C ALA A 150 0.14 -11.03 6.78
N VAL A 151 -1.10 -11.18 7.28
CA VAL A 151 -1.92 -12.38 7.07
C VAL A 151 -2.23 -12.60 5.59
N ALA A 152 -2.64 -11.56 4.87
CA ALA A 152 -2.96 -11.67 3.44
C ALA A 152 -1.75 -12.05 2.59
N VAL A 153 -0.56 -11.53 2.93
CA VAL A 153 0.70 -11.93 2.27
C VAL A 153 1.02 -13.40 2.58
N ALA A 154 0.92 -13.81 3.86
CA ALA A 154 1.21 -15.17 4.27
C ALA A 154 0.25 -16.19 3.64
N ALA A 155 -1.04 -15.87 3.55
CA ALA A 155 -2.05 -16.69 2.89
C ALA A 155 -1.68 -16.94 1.42
N GLN A 156 -1.31 -15.89 0.69
CA GLN A 156 -0.92 -16.03 -0.70
C GLN A 156 0.37 -16.87 -0.86
N LEU A 157 1.34 -16.71 0.04
CA LEU A 157 2.56 -17.53 0.05
C LEU A 157 2.27 -19.01 0.36
N GLU A 158 1.32 -19.29 1.26
CA GLU A 158 0.84 -20.65 1.53
C GLU A 158 0.26 -21.31 0.27
N GLU A 159 -0.54 -20.59 -0.51
CA GLU A 159 -1.09 -21.09 -1.77
C GLU A 159 0.00 -21.38 -2.81
N ILE A 160 0.96 -20.46 -2.98
CA ILE A 160 2.04 -20.58 -3.96
C ILE A 160 3.00 -21.73 -3.63
N LEU A 161 3.40 -21.84 -2.36
CA LEU A 161 4.38 -22.82 -1.91
C LEU A 161 3.75 -24.18 -1.59
N GLY A 162 2.49 -24.20 -1.15
CA GLY A 162 1.77 -25.40 -0.73
C GLY A 162 2.59 -26.22 0.26
N HIS A 163 2.77 -27.51 -0.05
CA HIS A 163 3.51 -28.45 0.82
C HIS A 163 5.00 -28.13 0.99
N ARG A 164 5.59 -27.23 0.18
CA ARG A 164 7.00 -26.82 0.34
C ARG A 164 7.18 -25.84 1.49
N LEU A 165 6.13 -25.14 1.92
CA LEU A 165 6.19 -24.31 3.12
C LEU A 165 6.27 -25.20 4.35
N SER A 166 7.33 -25.03 5.14
CA SER A 166 7.57 -25.81 6.36
C SER A 166 6.82 -25.27 7.56
N GLY A 167 6.58 -23.96 7.60
CA GLY A 167 5.79 -23.29 8.62
C GLY A 167 6.11 -21.80 8.70
N GLY A 168 5.68 -21.14 9.77
CA GLY A 168 5.96 -19.73 9.95
C GLY A 168 5.30 -19.13 11.17
N VAL A 169 5.66 -17.89 11.48
CA VAL A 169 5.01 -17.07 12.51
C VAL A 169 4.85 -15.65 11.98
N ILE A 170 3.62 -15.16 11.95
CA ILE A 170 3.33 -13.74 11.68
C ILE A 170 2.65 -13.09 12.88
N VAL A 171 2.93 -11.80 13.11
CA VAL A 171 2.26 -11.00 14.14
C VAL A 171 1.41 -9.91 13.50
N THR A 172 0.12 -9.91 13.79
CA THR A 172 -0.86 -8.93 13.28
C THR A 172 -1.72 -8.35 14.40
N ASP A 173 -2.58 -7.37 14.13
CA ASP A 173 -3.54 -6.87 15.11
C ASP A 173 -4.83 -7.71 15.16
N ARG A 174 -5.52 -7.71 16.32
CA ARG A 174 -6.86 -8.30 16.46
C ARG A 174 -7.96 -7.38 15.93
N ASP A 175 -7.71 -6.07 15.95
CA ASP A 175 -8.71 -5.08 15.61
C ASP A 175 -8.94 -5.04 14.10
N HIS A 176 -9.90 -5.86 13.68
CA HIS A 176 -10.74 -5.59 12.51
C HIS A 176 -11.88 -4.62 12.87
N ARG A 177 -11.83 -3.99 14.05
CA ARG A 177 -12.87 -3.09 14.56
C ARG A 177 -12.24 -1.75 14.91
N GLY A 178 -12.59 -0.72 14.16
CA GLY A 178 -12.52 0.65 14.65
C GLY A 178 -13.38 0.75 15.92
N LYS A 179 -12.75 0.66 17.09
CA LYS A 179 -13.40 1.05 18.33
C LYS A 179 -13.51 2.56 18.32
N THR A 180 -14.72 3.05 18.12
CA THR A 180 -15.15 4.35 18.61
C THR A 180 -15.00 4.35 20.13
N GLU A 181 -13.95 4.98 20.65
CA GLU A 181 -13.82 5.22 22.09
C GLU A 181 -14.88 6.22 22.53
N GLY A 182 -15.79 5.75 23.37
CA GLY A 182 -16.91 6.55 23.88
C GLY A 182 -17.88 5.74 24.73
N SER A 183 -17.39 4.91 25.65
CA SER A 183 -18.18 4.57 26.86
C SER A 183 -17.29 4.06 27.99
N GLU A 184 -17.15 4.87 29.03
CA GLU A 184 -16.91 4.34 30.37
C GLU A 184 -18.10 3.46 30.76
N GLY A 185 -17.86 2.16 30.91
CA GLY A 185 -18.88 1.20 31.30
C GLY A 185 -18.25 -0.08 31.82
N THR A 186 -18.08 -0.17 33.13
CA THR A 186 -17.76 -1.40 33.84
C THR A 186 -18.76 -2.51 33.47
N PHE A 187 -18.32 -3.56 32.79
CA PHE A 187 -19.03 -4.83 32.73
C PHE A 187 -18.08 -6.00 32.94
N ASP A 188 -18.05 -6.44 34.19
CA ASP A 188 -17.64 -7.77 34.58
C ASP A 188 -18.78 -8.73 34.18
N SER A 189 -18.52 -9.67 33.27
CA SER A 189 -19.38 -10.84 33.06
C SER A 189 -18.55 -12.00 32.50
N PRO A 190 -18.47 -13.13 33.22
CA PRO A 190 -17.74 -14.31 32.79
C PRO A 190 -18.64 -15.19 31.90
N GLY A 191 -18.12 -15.63 30.76
CA GLY A 191 -18.74 -16.67 29.94
C GLY A 191 -19.29 -16.18 28.61
N GLY A 192 -18.40 -15.86 27.67
CA GLY A 192 -18.68 -15.84 26.25
C GLY A 192 -17.65 -16.71 25.56
N THR A 193 -18.09 -17.85 25.03
CA THR A 193 -17.29 -18.74 24.18
C THR A 193 -16.77 -17.96 22.97
N SER A 194 -15.51 -18.23 22.61
CA SER A 194 -14.84 -17.85 21.37
C SER A 194 -15.81 -17.73 20.19
N GLU A 195 -16.26 -16.51 19.89
CA GLU A 195 -16.79 -16.19 18.57
C GLU A 195 -15.58 -15.86 17.71
N ASP A 196 -15.41 -16.72 16.71
CA ASP A 196 -14.41 -16.65 15.67
C ASP A 196 -14.45 -15.26 15.01
N THR A 197 -13.46 -14.43 15.30
CA THR A 197 -13.14 -13.27 14.46
C THR A 197 -12.71 -13.83 13.12
N GLU A 198 -13.62 -13.80 12.15
CA GLU A 198 -13.30 -13.95 10.74
C GLU A 198 -12.16 -12.96 10.42
N LEU A 199 -10.96 -13.52 10.27
CA LEU A 199 -9.90 -12.94 9.43
C LEU A 199 -10.48 -12.70 8.04
N ASP A 200 -9.76 -12.08 7.12
CA ASP A 200 -10.15 -12.00 5.70
C ASP A 200 -10.26 -13.41 5.04
N GLY A 201 -11.15 -14.29 5.51
CA GLY A 201 -11.38 -15.66 5.03
C GLY A 201 -10.22 -16.65 5.15
N HIS A 202 -9.05 -16.28 5.69
CA HIS A 202 -7.85 -17.12 5.61
C HIS A 202 -7.55 -17.88 6.92
N ASP A 203 -7.94 -19.16 6.95
CA ASP A 203 -7.44 -20.12 7.95
C ASP A 203 -6.07 -20.67 7.49
N LEU A 204 -4.99 -20.05 7.95
CA LEU A 204 -3.62 -20.44 7.61
C LEU A 204 -3.32 -21.84 8.19
N GLN A 205 -2.81 -22.73 7.34
CA GLN A 205 -2.64 -24.14 7.70
C GLN A 205 -1.23 -24.45 8.21
N ARG A 206 -0.25 -23.60 7.92
CA ARG A 206 1.18 -23.84 8.20
C ARG A 206 1.84 -22.68 8.93
N VAL A 207 1.33 -21.47 8.76
CA VAL A 207 1.83 -20.25 9.40
C VAL A 207 0.97 -19.93 10.62
N GLU A 208 1.61 -19.88 11.79
CA GLU A 208 0.95 -19.51 13.03
C GLU A 208 0.69 -18.00 13.07
N VAL A 209 -0.56 -17.62 13.36
CA VAL A 209 -0.95 -16.21 13.54
C VAL A 209 -0.89 -15.85 15.01
N ARG A 210 -0.02 -14.89 15.34
CA ARG A 210 0.04 -14.24 16.65
C ARG A 210 -0.55 -12.85 16.56
N TYR A 211 -1.03 -12.38 17.71
CA TYR A 211 -1.73 -11.11 17.79
C TYR A 211 -1.04 -10.16 18.75
N GLY A 212 -0.93 -8.90 18.34
CA GLY A 212 -0.50 -7.79 19.19
C GLY A 212 -1.42 -6.58 19.04
N SER A 213 -1.03 -5.47 19.66
CA SER A 213 -1.74 -4.19 19.59
C SER A 213 -0.99 -3.16 18.73
N HIS A 214 -1.75 -2.36 17.99
CA HIS A 214 -1.32 -1.20 17.22
C HIS A 214 -2.30 -0.05 17.49
N PRO A 215 -1.87 1.22 17.60
CA PRO A 215 -0.52 1.74 17.39
C PRO A 215 0.42 1.59 18.59
N VAL A 216 -0.09 1.24 19.77
CA VAL A 216 0.72 1.08 20.98
C VAL A 216 1.04 -0.41 21.18
N PRO A 217 2.33 -0.82 21.18
CA PRO A 217 2.75 -2.23 21.26
C PRO A 217 2.34 -2.85 22.59
N ASP A 218 1.99 -4.14 22.68
CA ASP A 218 1.60 -4.84 23.92
C ASP A 218 2.40 -6.13 24.20
N GLU A 219 2.16 -6.77 25.35
CA GLU A 219 2.88 -7.99 25.76
C GLU A 219 2.55 -9.19 24.86
N ALA A 220 1.36 -9.22 24.25
CA ALA A 220 0.99 -10.26 23.29
C ALA A 220 1.84 -10.15 22.01
N GLY A 221 2.03 -8.92 21.51
CA GLY A 221 2.98 -8.61 20.45
C GLY A 221 4.41 -8.99 20.82
N VAL A 222 4.84 -8.75 22.07
CA VAL A 222 6.18 -9.15 22.55
C VAL A 222 6.36 -10.66 22.51
N ALA A 223 5.37 -11.43 22.96
CA ALA A 223 5.41 -12.88 22.90
C ALA A 223 5.52 -13.38 21.45
N GLY A 224 4.71 -12.84 20.54
CA GLY A 224 4.76 -13.19 19.11
C GLY A 224 6.09 -12.84 18.45
N ALA A 225 6.63 -11.65 18.73
CA ALA A 225 7.91 -11.20 18.18
C ALA A 225 9.09 -12.04 18.69
N ARG A 226 9.04 -12.51 19.95
CA ARG A 226 10.05 -13.42 20.52
C ARG A 226 9.98 -14.81 19.91
N GLU A 227 8.78 -15.38 19.75
CA GLU A 227 8.62 -16.68 19.09
C GLU A 227 9.11 -16.66 17.64
N LEU A 228 8.82 -15.57 16.92
CA LEU A 228 9.35 -15.32 15.59
C LEU A 228 10.88 -15.26 15.61
N LEU A 229 11.48 -14.51 16.53
CA LEU A 229 12.92 -14.41 16.68
C LEU A 229 13.57 -15.78 16.99
N ASP A 230 12.96 -16.58 17.86
CA ASP A 230 13.43 -17.93 18.19
C ASP A 230 13.40 -18.85 16.95
N LEU A 231 12.33 -18.76 16.15
CA LEU A 231 12.19 -19.53 14.91
C LEU A 231 13.28 -19.15 13.88
N VAL A 232 13.55 -17.86 13.73
CA VAL A 232 14.58 -17.35 12.82
C VAL A 232 15.99 -17.68 13.31
N THR A 233 16.24 -17.60 14.61
CA THR A 233 17.54 -17.96 15.23
C THR A 233 17.88 -19.44 15.06
N ALA A 234 16.87 -20.31 14.95
CA ALA A 234 17.04 -21.73 14.68
C ALA A 234 17.18 -22.08 13.18
N ALA A 235 17.24 -21.09 12.29
CA ALA A 235 17.45 -21.29 10.86
C ALA A 235 18.92 -21.54 10.53
N ASP A 236 19.17 -22.35 9.52
CA ASP A 236 20.51 -22.72 9.04
C ASP A 236 20.69 -22.35 7.56
N GLU A 237 21.86 -22.66 6.97
CA GLU A 237 22.17 -22.33 5.58
C GLU A 237 21.26 -23.01 4.54
N ASN A 238 20.54 -24.05 4.96
CA ASN A 238 19.56 -24.82 4.17
C ASN A 238 18.12 -24.34 4.43
N THR A 239 17.96 -23.22 5.12
CA THR A 239 16.66 -22.58 5.37
C THR A 239 16.50 -21.34 4.48
N LEU A 240 15.34 -21.22 3.84
CA LEU A 240 14.88 -20.00 3.17
C LEU A 240 13.83 -19.32 4.06
N VAL A 241 14.06 -18.06 4.37
CA VAL A 241 13.16 -17.22 5.16
C VAL A 241 12.51 -16.19 4.24
N LEU A 242 11.18 -16.19 4.17
CA LEU A 242 10.37 -15.15 3.53
C LEU A 242 9.91 -14.18 4.61
N GLY A 243 10.58 -13.02 4.67
CA GLY A 243 10.37 -11.98 5.68
C GLY A 243 9.25 -11.02 5.29
N VAL A 244 8.06 -11.15 5.86
CA VAL A 244 6.88 -10.34 5.52
C VAL A 244 6.79 -9.10 6.41
N ILE A 245 6.89 -7.91 5.83
CA ILE A 245 6.76 -6.65 6.57
C ILE A 245 5.66 -5.81 5.92
N THR A 246 4.68 -5.41 6.72
CA THR A 246 3.62 -4.49 6.27
C THR A 246 3.44 -3.35 7.27
N GLY A 247 2.57 -2.40 6.94
CA GLY A 247 2.27 -1.25 7.79
C GLY A 247 1.95 -1.60 9.25
N GLY A 248 2.37 -0.76 10.18
CA GLY A 248 2.23 -1.00 11.62
C GLY A 248 3.23 -1.99 12.25
N GLY A 249 4.15 -2.58 11.46
CA GLY A 249 5.13 -3.56 11.94
C GLY A 249 6.00 -3.10 13.13
N SER A 250 6.25 -1.79 13.27
CA SER A 250 7.01 -1.26 14.42
C SER A 250 6.36 -1.55 15.78
N ALA A 251 5.02 -1.44 15.86
CA ALA A 251 4.25 -1.70 17.07
C ALA A 251 3.83 -3.18 17.20
N LEU A 252 3.64 -3.87 16.08
CA LEU A 252 3.24 -5.28 16.05
C LEU A 252 4.40 -6.27 16.23
N LEU A 253 5.63 -5.84 15.98
CA LEU A 253 6.86 -6.59 16.29
C LEU A 253 7.68 -5.92 17.41
N PRO A 254 7.12 -5.71 18.62
CA PRO A 254 7.90 -5.17 19.71
C PRO A 254 8.74 -6.29 20.32
N ALA A 255 10.05 -6.20 20.25
CA ALA A 255 10.92 -7.12 20.98
C ALA A 255 11.93 -6.28 21.77
N PRO A 256 11.60 -5.85 23.00
CA PRO A 256 12.55 -5.13 23.84
C PRO A 256 13.83 -5.96 24.01
N ALA A 257 14.97 -5.31 23.87
CA ALA A 257 16.26 -5.97 24.07
C ALA A 257 16.48 -6.38 25.53
N GLU A 258 17.45 -7.26 25.77
CA GLU A 258 17.77 -7.72 27.13
C GLU A 258 18.02 -6.55 28.08
N GLY A 259 17.36 -6.60 29.25
CA GLY A 259 17.43 -5.57 30.28
C GLY A 259 16.46 -4.41 30.11
N VAL A 260 15.70 -4.33 29.00
CA VAL A 260 14.71 -3.28 28.74
C VAL A 260 13.30 -3.89 28.80
N THR A 261 12.37 -3.24 29.50
CA THR A 261 10.98 -3.69 29.54
C THR A 261 10.14 -3.06 28.43
N LEU A 262 8.98 -3.64 28.11
CA LEU A 262 8.03 -3.01 27.19
C LEU A 262 7.55 -1.64 27.71
N SER A 263 7.39 -1.51 29.03
CA SER A 263 7.04 -0.23 29.66
C SER A 263 8.09 0.83 29.37
N ASP A 264 9.38 0.48 29.51
CA ASP A 264 10.48 1.43 29.26
C ASP A 264 10.52 1.87 27.79
N LEU A 265 10.26 0.94 26.87
CA LEU A 265 10.18 1.23 25.43
C LEU A 265 9.04 2.20 25.13
N ARG A 266 7.84 1.97 25.69
CA ARG A 266 6.67 2.84 25.52
C ARG A 266 6.91 4.23 26.10
N GLU A 267 7.43 4.31 27.32
CA GLU A 267 7.73 5.57 28.00
C GLU A 267 8.74 6.41 27.21
N THR A 268 9.84 5.79 26.77
CA THR A 268 10.87 6.46 25.96
C THR A 268 10.31 6.94 24.62
N THR A 269 9.51 6.11 23.95
CA THR A 269 8.90 6.47 22.65
C THR A 269 7.93 7.65 22.81
N ASN A 270 7.09 7.63 23.85
CA ASN A 270 6.15 8.72 24.13
C ASN A 270 6.88 10.03 24.45
N ALA A 271 7.98 9.95 25.21
CA ALA A 271 8.80 11.12 25.53
C ALA A 271 9.42 11.75 24.27
N LEU A 272 9.95 10.92 23.36
CA LEU A 272 10.49 11.39 22.08
C LEU A 272 9.42 12.04 21.19
N LEU A 273 8.24 11.43 21.08
CA LEU A 273 7.12 11.99 20.34
C LEU A 273 6.67 13.33 20.92
N ALA A 274 6.53 13.42 22.24
CA ALA A 274 6.15 14.66 22.92
C ALA A 274 7.18 15.78 22.75
N ALA A 275 8.46 15.43 22.59
CA ALA A 275 9.54 16.38 22.33
C ALA A 275 9.65 16.83 20.87
N GLY A 276 8.83 16.25 19.97
CA GLY A 276 8.89 16.54 18.54
C GLY A 276 10.13 15.98 17.86
N ALA A 277 10.67 14.84 18.36
CA ALA A 277 11.75 14.13 17.69
C ALA A 277 11.31 13.65 16.31
N THR A 278 12.21 13.75 15.32
CA THR A 278 11.95 13.25 13.98
C THR A 278 11.86 11.72 13.97
N ILE A 279 11.21 11.16 12.94
CA ILE A 279 11.09 9.70 12.81
C ILE A 279 12.46 9.00 12.74
N HIS A 280 13.47 9.62 12.12
CA HIS A 280 14.81 9.06 12.06
C HIS A 280 15.48 9.03 13.43
N GLU A 281 15.30 10.07 14.25
CA GLU A 281 15.83 10.13 15.62
C GLU A 281 15.13 9.13 16.55
N ILE A 282 13.80 9.02 16.44
CA ILE A 282 13.03 8.01 17.17
C ILE A 282 13.51 6.61 16.79
N ASN A 283 13.72 6.35 15.49
CA ASN A 283 14.17 5.06 15.00
C ASN A 283 15.60 4.75 15.44
N ALA A 284 16.50 5.74 15.49
CA ALA A 284 17.83 5.57 16.04
C ALA A 284 17.74 5.02 17.47
N VAL A 285 16.99 5.66 18.36
CA VAL A 285 16.80 5.15 19.73
C VAL A 285 16.10 3.78 19.74
N ARG A 286 14.99 3.63 19.01
CA ARG A 286 14.17 2.42 19.02
C ARG A 286 14.92 1.17 18.51
N LYS A 287 15.79 1.32 17.52
CA LYS A 287 16.62 0.21 16.99
C LYS A 287 17.60 -0.31 18.05
N HIS A 288 18.22 0.60 18.82
CA HIS A 288 19.19 0.25 19.88
C HIS A 288 18.56 -0.33 21.16
N LEU A 289 17.23 -0.18 21.31
CA LEU A 289 16.45 -0.77 22.42
C LEU A 289 15.71 -2.06 22.02
N SER A 290 15.89 -2.55 20.79
CA SER A 290 15.16 -3.68 20.24
C SER A 290 16.06 -4.89 19.98
N ALA A 291 15.49 -6.09 20.08
CA ALA A 291 16.12 -7.36 19.71
C ALA A 291 15.93 -7.73 18.23
N VAL A 292 14.96 -7.12 17.52
CA VAL A 292 14.60 -7.51 16.13
C VAL A 292 14.74 -6.37 15.12
N LYS A 293 14.83 -5.12 15.56
CA LYS A 293 14.87 -3.93 14.69
C LYS A 293 16.32 -3.57 14.31
N GLY A 294 16.50 -2.75 13.28
CA GLY A 294 17.83 -2.29 12.85
C GLY A 294 18.74 -3.43 12.39
N GLY A 295 18.22 -4.29 11.53
CA GLY A 295 18.97 -5.41 10.93
C GLY A 295 19.14 -6.64 11.82
N ARG A 296 18.74 -6.57 13.10
CA ARG A 296 18.95 -7.68 14.06
C ARG A 296 18.19 -8.95 13.69
N LEU A 297 17.06 -8.86 12.99
CA LEU A 297 16.36 -10.06 12.53
C LEU A 297 17.07 -10.71 11.33
N ALA A 298 17.69 -9.92 10.44
CA ALA A 298 18.60 -10.45 9.41
C ALA A 298 19.85 -11.09 10.03
N GLU A 299 20.45 -10.44 11.04
CA GLU A 299 21.58 -11.02 11.79
C GLU A 299 21.20 -12.35 12.44
N ALA A 300 20.06 -12.41 13.14
CA ALA A 300 19.56 -13.63 13.75
C ALA A 300 19.25 -14.75 12.73
N ALA A 301 18.91 -14.40 11.48
CA ALA A 301 18.67 -15.37 10.42
C ALA A 301 19.96 -15.97 9.85
N THR A 302 21.13 -15.39 10.10
CA THR A 302 22.39 -15.85 9.51
C THR A 302 22.72 -17.26 10.01
N PRO A 303 23.04 -18.25 9.13
CA PRO A 303 23.42 -18.11 7.72
C PRO A 303 22.32 -18.41 6.68
N ALA A 304 21.04 -18.44 7.08
CA ALA A 304 19.91 -18.66 6.19
C ALA A 304 19.80 -17.55 5.12
N ARG A 305 19.15 -17.87 3.99
CA ARG A 305 18.79 -16.85 3.00
C ARG A 305 17.50 -16.16 3.42
N VAL A 306 17.46 -14.84 3.37
CA VAL A 306 16.27 -14.04 3.65
C VAL A 306 15.81 -13.31 2.39
N VAL A 307 14.52 -13.40 2.08
CA VAL A 307 13.85 -12.59 1.06
C VAL A 307 12.78 -11.77 1.76
N GLY A 308 13.05 -10.48 1.94
CA GLY A 308 12.10 -9.53 2.49
C GLY A 308 11.01 -9.19 1.47
N LEU A 309 9.75 -9.25 1.89
CA LEU A 309 8.55 -8.94 1.11
C LEU A 309 7.81 -7.81 1.85
N VAL A 310 7.82 -6.62 1.26
CA VAL A 310 7.38 -5.39 1.94
C VAL A 310 6.15 -4.80 1.27
N VAL A 311 5.10 -4.51 2.03
CA VAL A 311 4.01 -3.60 1.62
C VAL A 311 4.20 -2.30 2.38
N SER A 312 4.54 -1.22 1.67
CA SER A 312 5.02 0.02 2.26
C SER A 312 3.90 1.04 2.44
N ASP A 313 3.67 1.42 3.69
CA ASP A 313 2.93 2.62 4.11
C ASP A 313 3.87 3.81 4.37
N VAL A 314 5.16 3.71 4.02
CA VAL A 314 6.11 4.82 4.20
C VAL A 314 6.30 5.55 2.88
N VAL A 315 5.91 6.82 2.85
CA VAL A 315 6.10 7.66 1.65
C VAL A 315 7.57 7.64 1.22
N GLY A 316 7.83 7.12 0.02
CA GLY A 316 9.17 7.05 -0.56
C GLY A 316 9.97 5.79 -0.23
N ASN A 317 9.38 4.83 0.47
CA ASN A 317 9.88 3.45 0.67
C ASN A 317 11.25 3.38 1.36
N ASP A 318 11.49 4.23 2.37
CA ASP A 318 12.71 4.12 3.18
C ASP A 318 12.64 2.85 4.04
N LEU A 319 13.36 1.81 3.61
CA LEU A 319 13.36 0.49 4.24
C LEU A 319 13.90 0.52 5.69
N ASP A 320 14.75 1.50 6.06
CA ASP A 320 15.22 1.66 7.45
C ASP A 320 14.10 2.19 8.38
N VAL A 321 13.13 2.89 7.79
CA VAL A 321 11.97 3.42 8.50
C VAL A 321 10.85 2.37 8.60
N ILE A 322 10.58 1.63 7.52
CA ILE A 322 9.52 0.62 7.46
C ILE A 322 9.78 -0.46 8.53
N ALA A 323 8.85 -0.58 9.48
CA ALA A 323 8.96 -1.44 10.66
C ALA A 323 10.28 -1.28 11.46
N SER A 324 10.99 -0.16 11.30
CA SER A 324 12.35 0.08 11.82
C SER A 324 13.41 -0.89 11.27
N GLY A 325 13.28 -1.30 10.01
CA GLY A 325 14.31 -2.02 9.25
C GLY A 325 14.79 -3.33 9.86
N PRO A 326 13.93 -4.31 10.19
CA PRO A 326 14.37 -5.56 10.83
C PRO A 326 15.34 -6.39 9.97
N PHE A 327 15.26 -6.26 8.64
CA PHE A 327 16.10 -6.95 7.66
C PHE A 327 17.10 -6.02 6.94
N VAL A 328 17.27 -4.78 7.42
CA VAL A 328 18.01 -3.71 6.74
C VAL A 328 19.14 -3.23 7.64
N PRO A 329 20.34 -2.90 7.12
CA PRO A 329 21.43 -2.39 7.95
C PRO A 329 21.07 -1.06 8.60
N ASP A 330 21.52 -0.89 9.84
CA ASP A 330 21.30 0.33 10.62
C ASP A 330 22.56 1.21 10.61
N PRO A 331 22.57 2.37 9.93
CA PRO A 331 23.74 3.25 9.90
C PRO A 331 23.96 4.03 11.21
N THR A 332 22.97 4.07 12.11
CA THR A 332 23.04 4.81 13.39
C THR A 332 23.71 3.99 14.47
N THR A 333 24.22 4.63 15.53
CA THR A 333 24.96 3.97 16.62
C THR A 333 24.33 4.22 17.99
N TYR A 334 24.78 3.48 19.01
CA TYR A 334 24.42 3.77 20.40
C TYR A 334 24.77 5.21 20.82
N ALA A 335 25.84 5.78 20.27
CA ALA A 335 26.21 7.16 20.49
C ALA A 335 25.17 8.11 19.87
N ASP A 336 24.75 7.87 18.62
CA ASP A 336 23.68 8.66 17.98
C ASP A 336 22.37 8.58 18.77
N ALA A 337 22.00 7.39 19.25
CA ALA A 337 20.82 7.20 20.09
C ALA A 337 20.92 7.96 21.41
N SER A 338 22.08 7.98 22.06
CA SER A 338 22.32 8.75 23.29
C SER A 338 22.26 10.26 23.03
N ASP A 339 22.88 10.72 21.93
CA ASP A 339 22.88 12.11 21.49
C ASP A 339 21.47 12.63 21.22
N VAL A 340 20.56 11.78 20.71
CA VAL A 340 19.14 12.13 20.56
C VAL A 340 18.51 12.38 21.92
N LEU A 341 18.70 11.50 22.91
CA LEU A 341 18.11 11.69 24.24
C LEU A 341 18.62 12.98 24.90
N ASP A 342 19.91 13.26 24.77
CA ASP A 342 20.54 14.44 25.35
C ASP A 342 20.13 15.73 24.62
N ARG A 343 19.96 15.70 23.28
CA ARG A 343 19.48 16.83 22.47
C ARG A 343 18.13 17.34 22.92
N TYR A 344 17.25 16.44 23.32
CA TYR A 344 15.90 16.75 23.78
C TYR A 344 15.79 16.83 25.32
N ASP A 345 16.91 16.71 26.05
CA ASP A 345 16.97 16.71 27.53
C ASP A 345 15.97 15.72 28.16
N LEU A 346 15.88 14.51 27.60
CA LEU A 346 14.86 13.52 27.97
C LEU A 346 15.26 12.73 29.22
N ALA A 347 14.38 12.76 30.22
CA ALA A 347 14.38 11.81 31.31
C ALA A 347 13.78 10.48 30.82
N VAL A 348 14.64 9.46 30.67
CA VAL A 348 14.25 8.10 30.29
C VAL A 348 14.51 7.13 31.45
N PRO A 349 13.88 5.94 31.46
CA PRO A 349 14.17 4.91 32.44
C PRO A 349 15.65 4.53 32.50
N GLU A 350 16.13 4.19 33.70
CA GLU A 350 17.54 3.84 33.95
C GLU A 350 17.99 2.63 33.11
N SER A 351 17.09 1.68 32.84
CA SER A 351 17.34 0.53 31.97
C SER A 351 17.69 0.95 30.54
N VAL A 352 17.06 2.01 30.03
CA VAL A 352 17.29 2.56 28.69
C VAL A 352 18.60 3.32 28.66
N ARG A 353 18.81 4.26 29.58
CA ARG A 353 20.05 5.05 29.66
C ARG A 353 21.26 4.15 29.85
N GLY A 354 21.22 3.26 30.83
CA GLY A 354 22.30 2.32 31.12
C GLY A 354 22.58 1.35 29.95
N ARG A 355 21.57 0.94 29.18
CA ARG A 355 21.81 0.13 27.98
C ARG A 355 22.57 0.92 26.91
N LEU A 356 22.13 2.14 26.60
CA LEU A 356 22.76 2.96 25.57
C LEU A 356 24.21 3.30 25.95
N GLU A 357 24.47 3.64 27.20
CA GLU A 357 25.82 3.92 27.72
C GLU A 357 26.74 2.71 27.60
N ARG A 358 26.25 1.51 27.98
CA ARG A 358 27.01 0.26 27.85
C ARG A 358 27.27 -0.10 26.38
N GLY A 359 26.31 0.15 25.50
CA GLY A 359 26.48 0.01 24.06
C GLY A 359 27.54 0.95 23.49
N ALA A 360 27.49 2.23 23.85
CA ALA A 360 28.49 3.23 23.46
C ALA A 360 29.90 2.93 24.02
N ALA A 361 29.98 2.27 25.18
CA ALA A 361 31.24 1.77 25.75
C ALA A 361 31.75 0.46 25.10
N GLY A 362 30.98 -0.14 24.18
CA GLY A 362 31.34 -1.37 23.48
C GLY A 362 31.12 -2.66 24.29
N GLU A 363 30.34 -2.61 25.38
CA GLU A 363 30.00 -3.81 26.17
C GLU A 363 28.89 -4.64 25.52
N ILE A 364 28.05 -4.00 24.70
CA ILE A 364 26.97 -4.62 23.94
C ILE A 364 27.28 -4.41 22.46
N SER A 365 27.11 -5.46 21.66
CA SER A 365 27.30 -5.33 20.22
C SER A 365 26.32 -4.33 19.61
N GLU A 366 26.84 -3.62 18.62
CA GLU A 366 26.10 -2.63 17.87
C GLU A 366 25.00 -3.29 17.00
N THR A 367 24.01 -2.53 16.54
CA THR A 367 23.14 -2.98 15.44
C THR A 367 23.96 -3.24 14.17
N PRO A 368 23.66 -4.30 13.39
CA PRO A 368 24.41 -4.65 12.19
C PRO A 368 24.56 -3.49 11.19
N LYS A 369 25.80 -3.20 10.81
CA LYS A 369 26.14 -2.05 9.94
C LYS A 369 26.12 -2.35 8.45
N PRO A 370 26.00 -1.29 7.62
CA PRO A 370 26.18 -1.43 6.18
C PRO A 370 27.52 -2.10 5.85
N GLY A 371 27.47 -3.18 5.06
CA GLY A 371 28.66 -3.94 4.65
C GLY A 371 29.03 -5.12 5.56
N GLU A 372 28.28 -5.38 6.62
CA GLU A 372 28.43 -6.61 7.42
C GLU A 372 27.83 -7.83 6.71
N SER A 373 28.41 -9.00 6.97
CA SER A 373 28.06 -10.26 6.29
C SER A 373 26.65 -10.77 6.58
N ALA A 374 25.98 -10.22 7.62
CA ALA A 374 24.58 -10.52 7.93
C ALA A 374 23.64 -10.24 6.74
N PHE A 375 24.05 -9.35 5.83
CA PHE A 375 23.24 -8.95 4.67
C PHE A 375 23.65 -9.64 3.36
N ASP A 376 24.69 -10.48 3.36
CA ASP A 376 25.21 -11.14 2.15
C ASP A 376 24.17 -12.05 1.46
N ARG A 377 23.19 -12.54 2.23
CA ARG A 377 22.12 -13.44 1.77
C ARG A 377 20.73 -12.86 2.01
N VAL A 378 20.63 -11.53 2.10
CA VAL A 378 19.37 -10.81 2.31
C VAL A 378 19.03 -10.00 1.06
N THR A 379 17.85 -10.24 0.51
CA THR A 379 17.24 -9.37 -0.52
C THR A 379 15.94 -8.79 0.03
N THR A 380 15.45 -7.69 -0.53
CA THR A 380 14.19 -7.08 -0.11
C THR A 380 13.46 -6.54 -1.34
N HIS A 381 12.17 -6.86 -1.43
CA HIS A 381 11.27 -6.49 -2.52
C HIS A 381 10.09 -5.73 -1.95
N VAL A 382 9.84 -4.53 -2.47
CA VAL A 382 8.65 -3.75 -2.13
C VAL A 382 7.54 -4.20 -3.07
N LEU A 383 6.58 -4.98 -2.58
CA LEU A 383 5.52 -5.55 -3.41
C LEU A 383 4.46 -4.52 -3.80
N ALA A 384 4.21 -3.55 -2.91
CA ALA A 384 3.28 -2.46 -3.14
C ALA A 384 3.63 -1.24 -2.29
N ASP A 385 3.24 -0.08 -2.79
CA ASP A 385 3.40 1.23 -2.17
C ASP A 385 2.31 2.21 -2.66
N GLY A 386 2.37 3.46 -2.21
CA GLY A 386 1.40 4.49 -2.63
C GLY A 386 1.45 4.80 -4.13
N TYR A 387 2.59 4.57 -4.82
CA TYR A 387 2.65 4.71 -6.27
C TYR A 387 1.84 3.60 -6.97
N THR A 388 1.88 2.38 -6.45
CA THR A 388 1.10 1.23 -6.95
C THR A 388 -0.39 1.56 -7.02
N ALA A 389 -0.95 2.13 -5.94
CA ALA A 389 -2.35 2.56 -5.91
C ALA A 389 -2.63 3.73 -6.87
N ALA A 390 -1.77 4.75 -6.87
CA ALA A 390 -1.95 5.93 -7.73
C ALA A 390 -1.84 5.58 -9.24
N ASP A 391 -0.92 4.70 -9.62
CA ASP A 391 -0.74 4.26 -11.00
C ASP A 391 -1.95 3.45 -11.48
N ALA A 392 -2.49 2.55 -10.65
CA ALA A 392 -3.70 1.81 -10.96
C ALA A 392 -4.94 2.70 -11.10
N ALA A 393 -5.08 3.71 -10.23
CA ALA A 393 -6.11 4.74 -10.36
C ALA A 393 -5.98 5.52 -11.68
N ARG A 394 -4.75 5.92 -12.05
CA ARG A 394 -4.47 6.56 -13.34
C ARG A 394 -4.87 5.66 -14.52
N ASN A 395 -4.42 4.40 -14.51
CA ASN A 395 -4.69 3.44 -15.58
C ASN A 395 -6.20 3.17 -15.72
N ARG A 396 -6.96 3.20 -14.62
CA ARG A 396 -8.43 3.08 -14.64
C ARG A 396 -9.08 4.23 -15.41
N ALA A 397 -8.64 5.47 -15.18
CA ALA A 397 -9.12 6.63 -15.92
C ALA A 397 -8.77 6.57 -17.42
N GLU A 398 -7.54 6.16 -17.76
CA GLU A 398 -7.09 6.01 -19.16
C GLU A 398 -7.95 5.01 -19.95
N VAL A 399 -8.30 3.87 -19.32
CA VAL A 399 -9.17 2.85 -19.93
C VAL A 399 -10.56 3.37 -20.25
N GLU A 400 -11.06 4.32 -19.46
CA GLU A 400 -12.36 4.98 -19.65
C GLU A 400 -12.27 6.23 -20.56
N GLY A 401 -11.09 6.51 -21.13
CA GLY A 401 -10.88 7.54 -22.15
C GLY A 401 -10.53 8.93 -21.63
N TYR A 402 -10.14 9.07 -20.36
CA TYR A 402 -9.69 10.33 -19.79
C TYR A 402 -8.20 10.57 -20.06
N GLU A 403 -7.82 11.82 -20.31
CA GLU A 403 -6.42 12.25 -20.22
C GLU A 403 -6.00 12.28 -18.75
N THR A 404 -4.76 11.87 -18.43
CA THR A 404 -4.38 11.68 -17.02
C THR A 404 -3.07 12.34 -16.62
N ILE A 405 -3.00 12.71 -15.35
CA ILE A 405 -1.78 13.18 -14.70
C ILE A 405 -1.64 12.50 -13.35
N LEU A 406 -0.55 11.75 -13.15
CA LEU A 406 -0.11 11.38 -11.81
C LEU A 406 0.80 12.48 -11.28
N LEU A 407 0.26 13.35 -10.43
CA LEU A 407 0.95 14.54 -9.92
C LEU A 407 2.14 14.15 -9.04
N SER A 408 1.90 13.28 -8.06
CA SER A 408 2.92 12.68 -7.20
C SER A 408 2.30 11.59 -6.33
N SER A 409 3.05 10.55 -5.99
CA SER A 409 2.73 9.60 -4.91
C SER A 409 3.40 10.00 -3.57
N ARG A 410 3.94 11.22 -3.49
CA ARG A 410 4.78 11.69 -2.38
C ARG A 410 4.29 13.01 -1.78
N ILE A 411 3.01 13.34 -1.92
CA ILE A 411 2.43 14.53 -1.29
C ILE A 411 2.52 14.38 0.23
N ARG A 412 2.98 15.44 0.90
CA ARG A 412 3.10 15.54 2.36
C ARG A 412 2.76 16.96 2.81
N GLY A 413 2.50 17.13 4.09
CA GLY A 413 2.20 18.42 4.71
C GLY A 413 0.74 18.55 5.09
N GLU A 414 0.30 19.79 5.31
CA GLU A 414 -1.05 20.08 5.80
C GLU A 414 -2.12 19.77 4.74
N SER A 415 -3.09 18.91 5.09
CA SER A 415 -4.13 18.42 4.16
C SER A 415 -4.90 19.54 3.50
N ARG A 416 -5.33 20.56 4.26
CA ARG A 416 -6.09 21.70 3.73
C ARG A 416 -5.28 22.55 2.72
N GLU A 417 -3.95 22.59 2.85
CA GLU A 417 -3.10 23.34 1.92
C GLU A 417 -2.80 22.55 0.65
N ALA A 418 -2.62 21.23 0.78
CA ALA A 418 -2.50 20.33 -0.37
C ALA A 418 -3.74 20.39 -1.27
N ALA A 419 -4.93 20.45 -0.68
CA ALA A 419 -6.20 20.55 -1.41
C ALA A 419 -6.27 21.79 -2.32
N LYS A 420 -5.82 22.95 -1.84
CA LYS A 420 -5.84 24.21 -2.63
C LYS A 420 -5.05 24.09 -3.92
N THR A 421 -3.85 23.52 -3.83
CA THR A 421 -2.99 23.34 -5.01
C THR A 421 -3.58 22.31 -5.96
N PHE A 422 -4.17 21.24 -5.42
CA PHE A 422 -4.82 20.21 -6.22
C PHE A 422 -6.02 20.76 -7.00
N VAL A 423 -6.88 21.56 -6.35
CA VAL A 423 -8.01 22.23 -7.02
C VAL A 423 -7.53 23.24 -8.07
N ALA A 424 -6.51 24.05 -7.76
CA ALA A 424 -5.98 25.03 -8.71
C ALA A 424 -5.48 24.40 -10.02
N ILE A 425 -4.91 23.18 -9.96
CA ILE A 425 -4.52 22.42 -11.16
C ILE A 425 -5.77 22.04 -11.97
N GLY A 426 -6.82 21.55 -11.31
CA GLY A 426 -8.10 21.25 -11.96
C GLY A 426 -8.77 22.47 -12.59
N GLU A 427 -8.70 23.62 -11.93
CA GLU A 427 -9.20 24.89 -12.47
C GLU A 427 -8.44 25.32 -13.74
N GLU A 428 -7.11 25.18 -13.76
CA GLU A 428 -6.30 25.47 -14.94
C GLU A 428 -6.67 24.53 -16.11
N ILE A 429 -6.78 23.22 -15.84
CA ILE A 429 -7.22 22.21 -16.83
C ILE A 429 -8.59 22.59 -17.41
N ALA A 430 -9.56 22.94 -16.55
CA ALA A 430 -10.90 23.33 -16.99
C ALA A 430 -10.91 24.64 -17.80
N ALA A 431 -10.04 25.59 -17.47
CA ALA A 431 -10.00 26.91 -18.09
C ALA A 431 -9.21 26.94 -19.40
N THR A 432 -8.11 26.19 -19.50
CA THR A 432 -7.14 26.31 -20.59
C THR A 432 -6.81 25.01 -21.31
N GLY A 433 -7.16 23.85 -20.73
CA GLY A 433 -6.81 22.54 -21.26
C GLY A 433 -5.31 22.21 -21.13
N ASP A 434 -4.60 22.90 -20.24
CA ASP A 434 -3.22 22.63 -19.84
C ASP A 434 -3.18 22.23 -18.35
N PRO A 435 -2.31 21.31 -17.93
CA PRO A 435 -1.37 20.51 -18.74
C PRO A 435 -2.01 19.35 -19.54
N VAL A 436 -3.30 19.08 -19.37
CA VAL A 436 -4.07 18.09 -20.16
C VAL A 436 -5.45 18.65 -20.48
N SER A 437 -6.07 18.17 -21.56
CA SER A 437 -7.39 18.64 -21.99
C SER A 437 -8.52 17.78 -21.37
N PRO A 438 -9.64 18.38 -20.94
CA PRO A 438 -10.83 17.63 -20.53
C PRO A 438 -11.35 16.72 -21.66
N PRO A 439 -11.96 15.56 -21.33
CA PRO A 439 -12.14 15.03 -19.98
C PRO A 439 -10.82 14.52 -19.38
N ALA A 440 -10.51 14.96 -18.16
CA ALA A 440 -9.20 14.74 -17.54
C ALA A 440 -9.30 14.23 -16.09
N VAL A 441 -8.30 13.47 -15.66
CA VAL A 441 -8.15 13.00 -14.28
C VAL A 441 -6.76 13.30 -13.74
N VAL A 442 -6.70 14.00 -12.62
CA VAL A 442 -5.48 14.20 -11.84
C VAL A 442 -5.49 13.23 -10.65
N VAL A 443 -4.44 12.44 -10.52
CA VAL A 443 -4.24 11.50 -9.42
C VAL A 443 -3.07 11.95 -8.57
N SER A 444 -3.21 11.88 -7.25
CA SER A 444 -2.08 11.99 -6.33
C SER A 444 -2.20 10.98 -5.20
N GLY A 445 -1.07 10.69 -4.59
CA GLY A 445 -1.00 9.95 -3.33
C GLY A 445 0.09 10.51 -2.42
N GLY A 446 0.26 9.89 -1.27
CA GLY A 446 1.18 10.34 -0.24
C GLY A 446 0.53 10.25 1.12
N GLU A 447 0.97 11.06 2.06
CA GLU A 447 0.43 11.07 3.43
C GLU A 447 0.42 12.50 3.93
N THR A 448 -0.79 13.06 4.07
CA THR A 448 -0.98 14.40 4.62
C THR A 448 -1.37 14.34 6.08
N THR A 449 -1.17 15.43 6.79
CA THR A 449 -1.44 15.55 8.22
C THR A 449 -2.36 16.72 8.50
N VAL A 450 -3.08 16.65 9.61
CA VAL A 450 -3.91 17.74 10.12
C VAL A 450 -3.32 18.29 11.40
N THR A 451 -3.14 19.61 11.45
CA THR A 451 -2.84 20.28 12.72
C THR A 451 -4.12 20.44 13.54
N ILE A 452 -4.21 19.71 14.65
CA ILE A 452 -5.39 19.73 15.54
C ILE A 452 -5.35 20.97 16.43
N THR A 453 -6.35 21.83 16.27
CA THR A 453 -6.56 23.07 17.05
C THR A 453 -7.98 23.18 17.63
N GLY A 454 -8.95 22.49 17.04
CA GLY A 454 -10.33 22.36 17.53
C GLY A 454 -10.61 21.01 18.21
N ASP A 455 -11.86 20.83 18.61
CA ASP A 455 -12.40 19.63 19.27
C ASP A 455 -13.36 18.83 18.37
N GLY A 456 -13.45 19.19 17.10
CA GLY A 456 -14.20 18.47 16.07
C GLY A 456 -13.60 17.11 15.73
N ARG A 457 -14.29 16.41 14.82
CA ARG A 457 -13.86 15.09 14.34
C ARG A 457 -13.61 15.12 12.83
N GLY A 458 -12.61 14.36 12.40
CA GLY A 458 -12.27 14.18 10.99
C GLY A 458 -10.93 13.49 10.83
N GLY A 459 -10.47 13.41 9.59
CA GLY A 459 -9.13 12.95 9.25
C GLY A 459 -8.53 13.75 8.08
N PRO A 460 -7.26 13.49 7.74
CA PRO A 460 -6.56 14.14 6.63
C PRO A 460 -7.32 14.15 5.29
N ASN A 461 -7.93 13.03 4.90
CA ASN A 461 -8.64 12.91 3.62
C ASN A 461 -9.98 13.64 3.62
N GLN A 462 -10.71 13.61 4.72
CA GLN A 462 -11.92 14.41 4.94
C GLN A 462 -11.59 15.90 4.95
N GLU A 463 -10.53 16.32 5.64
CA GLU A 463 -10.13 17.72 5.68
C GLU A 463 -9.69 18.21 4.30
N PHE A 464 -8.98 17.38 3.53
CA PHE A 464 -8.64 17.68 2.15
C PHE A 464 -9.89 17.85 1.28
N ALA A 465 -10.85 16.92 1.35
CA ALA A 465 -12.09 17.01 0.60
C ALA A 465 -12.90 18.25 0.99
N LEU A 466 -13.01 18.54 2.29
CA LEU A 466 -13.71 19.73 2.78
C LEU A 466 -13.02 21.04 2.32
N ALA A 467 -11.69 21.10 2.37
CA ALA A 467 -10.94 22.24 1.85
C ALA A 467 -11.10 22.41 0.34
N ALA A 468 -11.11 21.32 -0.43
CA ALA A 468 -11.39 21.34 -1.85
C ALA A 468 -12.80 21.89 -2.16
N ALA A 469 -13.82 21.50 -1.37
CA ALA A 469 -15.16 22.05 -1.49
C ALA A 469 -15.18 23.57 -1.24
N GLY A 470 -14.37 24.07 -0.30
CA GLY A 470 -14.24 25.49 -0.01
C GLY A 470 -13.67 26.29 -1.18
N GLU A 471 -12.68 25.73 -1.88
CA GLU A 471 -12.09 26.36 -3.07
C GLU A 471 -13.07 26.37 -4.25
N LEU A 472 -13.80 25.26 -4.47
CA LEU A 472 -14.80 25.12 -5.55
C LEU A 472 -16.08 25.93 -5.30
N ALA A 473 -16.39 26.28 -4.05
CA ALA A 473 -17.57 27.02 -3.68
C ALA A 473 -17.61 28.44 -4.28
N ASP A 474 -18.82 28.98 -4.42
CA ASP A 474 -19.11 30.35 -4.86
C ASP A 474 -18.75 30.66 -6.33
N GLY A 475 -18.90 29.68 -7.22
CA GLY A 475 -18.81 29.88 -8.68
C GLY A 475 -17.63 29.19 -9.35
N GLY A 476 -16.98 28.22 -8.69
CA GLY A 476 -15.97 27.37 -9.29
C GLY A 476 -16.50 26.51 -10.46
N PRO A 477 -15.60 25.87 -11.23
CA PRO A 477 -15.98 25.11 -12.41
C PRO A 477 -16.87 23.92 -12.06
N LYS A 478 -18.10 23.90 -12.61
CA LYS A 478 -19.10 22.85 -12.36
C LYS A 478 -18.70 21.46 -12.84
N SER A 479 -17.67 21.36 -13.66
CA SER A 479 -17.13 20.12 -14.20
C SER A 479 -16.15 19.40 -13.26
N ILE A 480 -15.81 19.98 -12.10
CA ILE A 480 -14.80 19.41 -11.21
C ILE A 480 -15.43 18.55 -10.11
N VAL A 481 -14.90 17.35 -9.90
CA VAL A 481 -15.16 16.48 -8.74
C VAL A 481 -13.84 16.14 -8.08
N VAL A 482 -13.77 16.21 -6.75
CA VAL A 482 -12.58 15.84 -5.98
C VAL A 482 -12.95 14.75 -4.99
N ALA A 483 -12.20 13.66 -4.99
CA ALA A 483 -12.32 12.58 -4.03
C ALA A 483 -10.96 12.30 -3.36
N ALA A 484 -10.96 12.03 -2.07
CA ALA A 484 -9.79 11.64 -1.32
C ALA A 484 -10.17 10.53 -0.35
N ALA A 485 -9.34 9.49 -0.26
CA ALA A 485 -9.55 8.37 0.64
C ALA A 485 -8.22 7.83 1.19
N ASP A 486 -8.23 7.43 2.45
CA ASP A 486 -7.22 6.55 3.03
C ASP A 486 -7.43 5.14 2.47
N THR A 487 -6.35 4.53 2.00
CA THR A 487 -6.42 3.20 1.39
C THR A 487 -6.73 2.10 2.40
N ASP A 488 -6.60 2.33 3.70
CA ASP A 488 -7.01 1.36 4.74
C ASP A 488 -8.52 1.34 5.04
N GLY A 489 -9.22 2.37 4.55
CA GLY A 489 -10.66 2.52 4.67
C GLY A 489 -11.12 3.36 5.87
N PHE A 490 -10.20 3.89 6.67
CA PHE A 490 -10.49 4.72 7.83
C PHE A 490 -9.58 5.96 7.88
N ASP A 491 -10.19 7.13 7.80
CA ASP A 491 -9.51 8.42 7.82
C ASP A 491 -9.67 9.08 9.20
N GLY A 492 -8.57 9.17 9.94
CA GLY A 492 -8.58 9.63 11.33
C GLY A 492 -9.40 8.70 12.25
N PRO A 493 -9.88 9.20 13.42
CA PRO A 493 -10.71 8.42 14.34
C PRO A 493 -12.18 8.37 13.89
N THR A 494 -12.43 7.95 12.64
CA THR A 494 -13.78 7.95 12.04
C THR A 494 -14.11 6.63 11.32
N ASP A 495 -15.37 6.44 10.92
CA ASP A 495 -15.83 5.28 10.13
C ASP A 495 -15.79 5.52 8.60
N ALA A 496 -15.26 6.67 8.17
CA ALA A 496 -15.17 7.04 6.77
C ALA A 496 -13.73 6.87 6.27
N ALA A 497 -13.56 6.44 5.03
CA ALA A 497 -12.27 6.41 4.34
C ALA A 497 -11.84 7.81 3.90
N GLY A 498 -12.76 8.76 3.79
CA GLY A 498 -12.48 10.10 3.29
C GLY A 498 -13.73 10.82 2.82
N GLY A 499 -13.63 11.59 1.74
CA GLY A 499 -14.74 12.37 1.20
C GLY A 499 -14.68 12.61 -0.31
N ILE A 500 -15.85 12.87 -0.90
CA ILE A 500 -16.02 13.24 -2.31
C ILE A 500 -16.89 14.49 -2.41
N VAL A 501 -16.42 15.48 -3.18
CA VAL A 501 -17.03 16.81 -3.23
C VAL A 501 -17.10 17.36 -4.66
N ASP A 502 -18.08 18.22 -4.89
CA ASP A 502 -18.26 19.02 -6.10
C ASP A 502 -18.59 20.49 -5.71
N PRO A 503 -18.68 21.44 -6.67
CA PRO A 503 -18.93 22.85 -6.36
C PRO A 503 -20.27 23.17 -5.69
N ASN A 504 -21.23 22.23 -5.68
CA ASN A 504 -22.54 22.40 -5.04
C ASN A 504 -22.61 21.75 -3.65
N ALA A 505 -21.50 21.18 -3.17
CA ALA A 505 -21.42 20.43 -1.92
C ALA A 505 -21.75 21.27 -0.68
N ILE A 506 -20.91 22.27 -0.37
CA ILE A 506 -20.93 23.03 0.89
C ILE A 506 -20.58 24.50 0.60
N SER A 507 -21.28 25.45 1.23
CA SER A 507 -20.92 26.88 1.10
C SER A 507 -19.56 27.18 1.73
N ARG A 508 -18.77 28.09 1.12
CA ARG A 508 -17.44 28.49 1.61
C ARG A 508 -17.44 28.91 3.08
N ALA A 509 -18.47 29.63 3.54
CA ALA A 509 -18.59 30.05 4.94
C ALA A 509 -18.70 28.88 5.92
N ALA A 510 -19.44 27.82 5.57
CA ALA A 510 -19.57 26.62 6.39
C ALA A 510 -18.27 25.80 6.39
N VAL A 511 -17.63 25.67 5.22
CA VAL A 511 -16.31 25.02 5.10
C VAL A 511 -15.28 25.67 6.01
N MET A 512 -15.12 26.99 5.93
CA MET A 512 -14.13 27.73 6.72
C MET A 512 -14.35 27.57 8.24
N LYS A 513 -15.61 27.47 8.67
CA LYS A 513 -15.94 27.21 10.07
C LYS A 513 -15.50 25.80 10.47
N ALA A 514 -15.93 24.78 9.74
CA ALA A 514 -15.60 23.38 10.04
C ALA A 514 -14.09 23.12 10.02
N LEU A 515 -13.34 23.71 9.07
CA LEU A 515 -11.88 23.61 9.03
C LEU A 515 -11.18 24.28 10.23
N ALA A 516 -11.76 25.35 10.78
CA ALA A 516 -11.21 26.01 11.97
C ALA A 516 -11.45 25.16 13.23
N ASP A 517 -12.56 24.44 13.28
CA ASP A 517 -12.94 23.58 14.40
C ASP A 517 -12.39 22.13 14.26
N ASN A 518 -11.64 21.83 13.20
CA ASN A 518 -11.22 20.47 12.79
C ASN A 518 -12.38 19.47 12.70
N ASP A 519 -13.55 19.95 12.25
CA ASP A 519 -14.82 19.21 12.23
C ASP A 519 -15.22 18.78 10.81
N ALA A 520 -14.27 18.17 10.08
CA ALA A 520 -14.49 17.78 8.68
C ALA A 520 -15.53 16.66 8.53
N TYR A 521 -15.59 15.74 9.49
CA TYR A 521 -16.51 14.60 9.45
C TYR A 521 -17.96 15.06 9.44
N ASP A 522 -18.37 15.84 10.46
CA ASP A 522 -19.77 16.22 10.62
C ASP A 522 -20.21 17.14 9.47
N ALA A 523 -19.34 18.05 9.02
CA ALA A 523 -19.61 18.93 7.88
C ALA A 523 -19.84 18.18 6.55
N LEU A 524 -19.08 17.11 6.29
CA LEU A 524 -19.26 16.27 5.10
C LEU A 524 -20.48 15.34 5.27
N ASN A 525 -20.68 14.79 6.45
CA ASN A 525 -21.77 13.88 6.76
C ASN A 525 -23.14 14.54 6.62
N GLU A 526 -23.29 15.80 7.04
CA GLU A 526 -24.54 16.58 6.87
C GLU A 526 -25.02 16.70 5.42
N ARG A 527 -24.13 16.44 4.44
CA ARG A 527 -24.39 16.52 3.00
C ARG A 527 -24.23 15.19 2.28
N ASP A 528 -24.08 14.11 3.04
CA ASP A 528 -23.82 12.76 2.54
C ASP A 528 -22.60 12.74 1.61
N LEU A 529 -21.47 13.33 2.01
CA LEU A 529 -20.26 13.45 1.18
C LEU A 529 -19.10 12.56 1.64
N LEU A 530 -19.32 11.76 2.69
CA LEU A 530 -18.32 10.83 3.21
C LEU A 530 -18.19 9.61 2.27
N LEU A 531 -16.98 9.12 2.12
CA LEU A 531 -16.70 7.83 1.47
C LEU A 531 -16.62 6.75 2.54
N LYS A 532 -17.42 5.69 2.44
CA LYS A 532 -17.42 4.57 3.40
C LYS A 532 -17.08 3.27 2.70
N THR A 533 -16.00 2.62 3.12
CA THR A 533 -15.56 1.32 2.57
C THR A 533 -15.55 0.20 3.60
N GLY A 534 -15.51 0.54 4.89
CA GLY A 534 -15.00 -0.37 5.90
C GLY A 534 -13.52 -0.71 5.66
N LYS A 535 -13.03 -1.76 6.33
CA LYS A 535 -11.63 -2.21 6.20
C LYS A 535 -11.39 -2.75 4.79
N THR A 536 -10.35 -2.24 4.12
CA THR A 536 -10.01 -2.63 2.75
C THR A 536 -9.03 -3.81 2.67
N GLY A 537 -8.33 -4.11 3.76
CA GLY A 537 -7.27 -5.12 3.82
C GLY A 537 -5.90 -4.64 3.31
N THR A 538 -5.76 -3.37 2.92
CA THR A 538 -4.48 -2.77 2.52
C THR A 538 -4.19 -1.48 3.30
N ASN A 539 -2.95 -0.99 3.24
CA ASN A 539 -2.61 0.38 3.64
C ASN A 539 -1.34 0.80 2.89
N VAL A 540 -1.50 1.74 1.96
CA VAL A 540 -0.42 2.41 1.24
C VAL A 540 -0.61 3.94 1.24
N ASN A 541 -1.22 4.45 2.32
CA ASN A 541 -1.55 5.85 2.61
C ASN A 541 -2.71 6.43 1.77
N ASP A 542 -2.68 7.74 1.53
CA ASP A 542 -3.75 8.51 0.89
C ASP A 542 -3.75 8.30 -0.63
N LEU A 543 -4.95 8.19 -1.20
CA LEU A 543 -5.20 8.26 -2.63
C LEU A 543 -6.24 9.34 -2.94
N ARG A 544 -5.92 10.22 -3.89
CA ARG A 544 -6.72 11.40 -4.23
C ARG A 544 -6.91 11.50 -5.72
N VAL A 545 -8.14 11.80 -6.13
CA VAL A 545 -8.55 11.88 -7.52
C VAL A 545 -9.32 13.18 -7.73
N LEU A 546 -8.91 13.97 -8.72
CA LEU A 546 -9.67 15.10 -9.23
C LEU A 546 -10.06 14.80 -10.66
N VAL A 547 -11.34 14.93 -10.96
CA VAL A 547 -11.90 14.73 -12.30
C VAL A 547 -12.32 16.09 -12.82
N VAL A 548 -11.96 16.38 -14.06
CA VAL A 548 -12.48 17.52 -14.84
C VAL A 548 -13.27 16.96 -16.01
N ASP A 549 -14.59 17.11 -15.95
CA ASP A 549 -15.53 16.70 -17.01
C ASP A 549 -15.54 17.72 -18.18
N GLU A 550 -16.18 17.34 -19.30
CA GLU A 550 -16.28 18.15 -20.53
C GLU A 550 -16.94 19.54 -20.38
#